data_AF-A0AAW2YQ57-F1
#
_entry.id   AF-A0AAW2YQ57-F1
#
_cell.length_a   1.000
_cell.length_b   1.000
_cell.length_c   1.000
_cell.angle_alpha   90.00
_cell.angle_beta   90.00
_cell.angle_gamma   90.00
#
_symmetry.space_group_name_H-M   'P 1'
#
loop_
_entity.id
_entity.type
_entity.pdbx_description
1 polymer ?
#
loop_
_entity_poly.entity_id
_entity_poly.type
_entity_poly.pdbx_seq_one_letter_code
_entity_poly.pdbx_strand_id
1 'polypeptide(L)'
;MLKSDNGDIRFLCLKIITDILVRYLNDPNMYDAREANHECTYAINNFIMKKLLPHYRFILEDQDPVPLYGLKLLNNIAQHNAGFIAVISKMDLTSLIFNFFELEHRNNNVHNVRLILKIVAADVMDPEQMYRMEIVKKLNDVLEYAFDNNVDTFYESCLNIADHLLYRSSKMIHKSKGSSNANDREQAEKTYKHNEAFTNNIAVYVALSSHQDPSIAESSAHVLLMMIQQYPSTHEYLFSTNGLSYLKKGLLENMKEDETNIELTNQNVIKYLLKCVHVVLNNNNKYVNRLLREDMIRLAIERLVEEKSKGDEISTTAEAIMKKLNG
;
A
#
# COMPACT_ATOMS: atom_id res chain seq x y z
N MET A 1 28.31 15.29 -19.78
CA MET A 1 28.44 14.82 -18.39
C MET A 1 27.76 13.49 -18.18
N LEU A 2 26.43 13.38 -18.28
CA LEU A 2 25.73 12.08 -18.19
C LEU A 2 26.06 11.09 -19.32
N LYS A 3 26.70 11.53 -20.41
CA LYS A 3 27.21 10.69 -21.51
C LYS A 3 28.74 10.46 -21.45
N SER A 4 29.39 10.72 -20.32
CA SER A 4 30.81 10.43 -20.18
C SER A 4 31.03 8.91 -20.19
N ASP A 5 32.11 8.43 -20.79
CA ASP A 5 32.46 7.00 -20.74
C ASP A 5 32.92 6.56 -19.34
N ASN A 6 33.33 7.51 -18.49
CA ASN A 6 33.75 7.24 -17.11
C ASN A 6 32.52 7.19 -16.17
N GLY A 7 32.28 6.01 -15.58
CA GLY A 7 31.18 5.77 -14.64
C GLY A 7 31.23 6.66 -13.40
N ASP A 8 32.41 6.94 -12.85
CA ASP A 8 32.57 7.79 -11.67
C ASP A 8 32.19 9.23 -11.97
N ILE A 9 32.52 9.73 -13.16
CA ILE A 9 32.12 11.07 -13.61
C ILE A 9 30.60 11.13 -13.76
N ARG A 10 29.98 10.11 -14.38
CA ARG A 10 28.52 10.05 -14.52
C ARG A 10 27.84 10.05 -13.14
N PHE A 11 28.33 9.22 -12.23
CA PHE A 11 27.83 9.14 -10.86
C PHE A 11 27.97 10.47 -10.11
N LEU A 12 29.16 11.07 -10.11
CA LEU A 12 29.41 12.34 -9.42
C LEU A 12 28.50 13.46 -9.96
N CYS A 13 28.35 13.54 -11.28
CA CYS A 13 27.45 14.51 -11.90
C CYS A 13 25.99 14.28 -11.48
N LEU A 14 25.51 13.03 -11.51
CA LEU A 14 24.14 12.71 -11.10
C LEU A 14 23.91 13.03 -9.61
N LYS A 15 24.88 12.72 -8.75
CA LYS A 15 24.83 13.04 -7.33
C LYS A 15 24.72 14.55 -7.08
N ILE A 16 25.57 15.35 -7.73
CA ILE A 16 25.51 16.81 -7.62
C ILE A 16 24.16 17.35 -8.10
N ILE A 17 23.67 16.88 -9.24
CA ILE A 17 22.35 17.26 -9.77
C ILE A 17 21.25 16.88 -8.77
N THR A 18 21.33 15.67 -8.19
CA THR A 18 20.37 15.18 -7.20
C THR A 18 20.36 16.08 -5.97
N ASP A 19 21.52 16.38 -5.39
CA ASP A 19 21.63 17.17 -4.17
C ASP A 19 21.14 18.61 -4.37
N ILE A 20 21.44 19.21 -5.52
CA ILE A 20 20.98 20.57 -5.87
C ILE A 20 19.46 20.57 -6.11
N LEU A 21 18.97 19.67 -6.97
CA LEU A 21 17.58 19.67 -7.38
C LEU A 21 16.64 19.32 -6.22
N VAL A 22 17.01 18.36 -5.37
CA VAL A 22 16.23 18.01 -4.18
C VAL A 22 16.14 19.20 -3.21
N ARG A 23 17.19 20.01 -3.06
CA ARG A 23 17.12 21.23 -2.24
C ARG A 23 16.12 22.23 -2.80
N TYR A 24 16.14 22.49 -4.11
CA TYR A 24 15.18 23.39 -4.75
C TYR A 24 13.74 22.87 -4.65
N LEU A 25 13.52 21.57 -4.84
CA LEU A 25 12.18 20.97 -4.73
C LEU A 25 11.60 21.05 -3.32
N ASN A 26 12.46 21.02 -2.29
CA ASN A 26 12.05 21.10 -0.88
C ASN A 26 11.92 22.52 -0.32
N ASP A 27 12.35 23.55 -1.05
CA ASP A 27 12.20 24.94 -0.62
C ASP A 27 10.89 25.52 -1.19
N PRO A 28 9.86 25.79 -0.35
CA PRO A 28 8.58 26.31 -0.80
C PRO A 28 8.67 27.69 -1.48
N ASN A 29 9.74 28.45 -1.23
CA ASN A 29 9.95 29.74 -1.90
C ASN A 29 10.53 29.57 -3.31
N MET A 30 11.10 28.39 -3.61
CA MET A 30 11.74 28.10 -4.88
C MET A 30 10.87 27.21 -5.77
N TYR A 31 10.15 26.27 -5.18
CA TYR A 31 9.32 25.32 -5.91
C TYR A 31 7.94 25.13 -5.27
N ASP A 32 6.90 25.48 -6.02
CA ASP A 32 5.52 25.09 -5.72
C ASP A 32 4.86 24.57 -7.00
N ALA A 33 4.51 23.29 -7.03
CA ALA A 33 3.85 22.66 -8.18
C ALA A 33 2.49 23.29 -8.52
N ARG A 34 1.84 23.98 -7.58
CA ARG A 34 0.58 24.70 -7.79
C ARG A 34 0.79 26.03 -8.52
N GLU A 35 2.00 26.58 -8.44
CA GLU A 35 2.39 27.84 -9.09
C GLU A 35 3.35 27.58 -10.25
N ALA A 36 2.89 26.82 -11.24
CA ALA A 36 3.71 26.40 -12.38
C ALA A 36 4.33 27.56 -13.20
N ASN A 37 3.75 28.77 -13.11
CA ASN A 37 4.21 29.98 -13.79
C ASN A 37 5.20 30.81 -12.97
N HIS A 38 5.40 30.50 -11.69
CA HIS A 38 6.45 31.14 -10.90
C HIS A 38 7.81 30.86 -11.56
N GLU A 39 8.66 31.88 -11.69
CA GLU A 39 9.87 31.83 -12.52
C GLU A 39 10.78 30.64 -12.14
N CYS A 40 10.99 30.42 -10.83
CA CYS A 40 11.81 29.32 -10.32
C CYS A 40 11.16 27.95 -10.60
N THR A 41 9.86 27.79 -10.30
CA THR A 41 9.11 26.55 -10.59
C THR A 41 9.16 26.22 -12.08
N TYR A 42 8.92 27.22 -12.93
CA TYR A 42 8.97 27.07 -14.39
C TYR A 42 10.37 26.65 -14.85
N ALA A 43 11.43 27.31 -14.36
CA ALA A 43 12.81 26.97 -14.71
C ALA A 43 13.17 25.54 -14.30
N ILE A 44 12.80 25.13 -13.08
CA ILE A 44 13.02 23.79 -12.53
C ILE A 44 12.27 22.74 -13.37
N ASN A 45 10.98 22.94 -13.62
CA ASN A 45 10.18 22.03 -14.43
C ASN A 45 10.73 21.90 -15.86
N ASN A 46 11.17 23.01 -16.47
CA ASN A 46 11.81 22.99 -17.78
C ASN A 46 13.12 22.23 -17.78
N PHE A 47 13.97 22.41 -16.75
CA PHE A 47 15.20 21.65 -16.62
C PHE A 47 14.91 20.15 -16.52
N ILE A 48 13.97 19.76 -15.65
CA ILE A 48 13.56 18.36 -15.49
C ILE A 48 13.09 17.78 -16.83
N MET A 49 12.12 18.43 -17.48
CA MET A 49 11.52 17.90 -18.71
C MET A 49 12.47 17.90 -19.91
N LYS A 50 13.26 18.96 -20.09
CA LYS A 50 14.03 19.17 -21.33
C LYS A 50 15.48 18.68 -21.25
N LYS A 51 16.04 18.57 -20.04
CA LYS A 51 17.47 18.26 -19.84
C LYS A 51 17.70 16.98 -19.06
N LEU A 52 16.84 16.64 -18.10
CA LEU A 52 17.05 15.49 -17.23
C LEU A 52 16.29 14.24 -17.73
N LEU A 53 14.96 14.31 -17.82
CA LEU A 53 14.11 13.17 -18.20
C LEU A 53 14.50 12.49 -19.53
N PRO A 54 14.91 13.20 -20.59
CA PRO A 54 15.33 12.55 -21.84
C PRO A 54 16.50 11.57 -21.71
N HIS A 55 17.23 11.60 -20.58
CA HIS A 55 18.35 10.71 -20.30
C HIS A 55 18.02 9.63 -19.26
N TYR A 56 16.78 9.56 -18.75
CA TYR A 56 16.47 8.70 -17.61
C TYR A 56 16.56 7.21 -17.89
N ARG A 57 16.22 6.75 -19.11
CA ARG A 57 16.44 5.35 -19.49
C ARG A 57 17.90 4.96 -19.33
N PHE A 58 18.80 5.77 -19.88
CA PHE A 58 20.25 5.55 -19.76
C PHE A 58 20.72 5.56 -18.30
N ILE A 59 20.20 6.48 -17.47
CA ILE A 59 20.54 6.54 -16.03
C ILE A 59 20.11 5.26 -15.30
N LEU A 60 18.92 4.74 -15.60
CA LEU A 60 18.35 3.57 -14.91
C LEU A 60 18.98 2.24 -15.37
N GLU A 61 19.50 2.19 -16.60
CA GLU A 61 20.17 1.01 -17.18
C GLU A 61 21.70 1.00 -16.95
N ASP A 62 22.25 2.04 -16.32
CA ASP A 62 23.69 2.19 -16.04
C ASP A 62 24.19 1.19 -14.97
N GLN A 63 25.49 1.22 -14.69
CA GLN A 63 26.13 0.44 -13.62
C GLN A 63 25.95 1.12 -12.25
N ASP A 64 25.98 0.30 -11.20
CA ASP A 64 25.88 0.78 -9.83
C ASP A 64 27.01 1.77 -9.49
N PRO A 65 26.73 2.83 -8.71
CA PRO A 65 25.48 3.13 -8.00
C PRO A 65 24.53 4.08 -8.75
N VAL A 66 24.71 4.30 -10.06
CA VAL A 66 23.98 5.31 -10.83
C VAL A 66 22.45 5.08 -10.84
N PRO A 67 21.92 3.87 -11.11
CA PRO A 67 20.48 3.64 -11.11
C PRO A 67 19.79 3.94 -9.78
N LEU A 68 20.44 3.62 -8.65
CA LEU A 68 19.91 3.91 -7.30
C LEU A 68 19.68 5.41 -7.10
N TYR A 69 20.66 6.23 -7.49
CA TYR A 69 20.52 7.70 -7.42
C TYR A 69 19.50 8.22 -8.41
N GLY A 70 19.39 7.62 -9.60
CA GLY A 70 18.33 7.89 -10.56
C GLY A 70 16.94 7.66 -9.97
N LEU A 71 16.69 6.50 -9.39
CA LEU A 71 15.43 6.17 -8.72
C LEU A 71 15.13 7.13 -7.57
N LYS A 72 16.12 7.44 -6.73
CA LYS A 72 15.98 8.41 -5.63
C LYS A 72 15.55 9.78 -6.13
N LEU A 73 16.20 10.29 -7.18
CA LEU A 73 15.89 11.60 -7.75
C LEU A 73 14.50 11.61 -8.40
N LEU A 74 14.15 10.58 -9.16
CA LEU A 74 12.84 10.48 -9.82
C LEU A 74 11.71 10.41 -8.81
N ASN A 75 11.91 9.68 -7.71
CA ASN A 75 10.96 9.60 -6.62
C ASN A 75 10.74 10.96 -5.94
N ASN A 76 11.80 11.76 -5.74
CA ASN A 76 11.67 13.13 -5.22
C ASN A 76 10.89 14.03 -6.20
N ILE A 77 11.25 14.01 -7.48
CA ILE A 77 10.55 14.79 -8.52
C ILE A 77 9.05 14.46 -8.51
N ALA A 78 8.69 13.18 -8.50
CA ALA A 78 7.30 12.73 -8.51
C ALA A 78 6.57 12.98 -7.18
N GLN A 79 7.27 13.05 -6.05
CA GLN A 79 6.69 13.40 -4.75
C GLN A 79 6.27 14.86 -4.69
N HIS A 80 7.09 15.78 -5.22
CA HIS A 80 6.77 17.21 -5.22
C HIS A 80 5.82 17.60 -6.35
N ASN A 81 5.80 16.85 -7.45
CA ASN A 81 4.87 17.08 -8.55
C ASN A 81 4.45 15.75 -9.21
N ALA A 82 3.26 15.27 -8.81
CA ALA A 82 2.67 14.04 -9.30
C ALA A 82 2.41 14.06 -10.83
N GLY A 83 2.32 15.26 -11.44
CA GLY A 83 2.19 15.40 -12.89
C GLY A 83 3.33 14.76 -13.68
N PHE A 84 4.51 14.62 -13.08
CA PHE A 84 5.63 13.92 -13.71
C PHE A 84 5.41 12.41 -13.86
N ILE A 85 4.52 11.78 -13.10
CA ILE A 85 4.19 10.35 -13.29
C ILE A 85 3.58 10.10 -14.68
N ALA A 86 2.72 11.00 -15.15
CA ALA A 86 2.18 10.92 -16.51
C ALA A 86 3.26 11.12 -17.58
N VAL A 87 4.28 11.95 -17.32
CA VAL A 87 5.43 12.13 -18.21
C VAL A 87 6.30 10.88 -18.23
N ILE A 88 6.59 10.27 -17.08
CA ILE A 88 7.33 9.00 -16.95
C ILE A 88 6.64 7.89 -17.75
N SER A 89 5.30 7.81 -17.67
CA SER A 89 4.51 6.86 -18.47
C SER A 89 4.66 7.11 -19.98
N LYS A 90 4.53 8.36 -20.44
CA LYS A 90 4.70 8.73 -21.87
C LYS A 90 6.11 8.48 -22.43
N MET A 91 7.10 8.24 -21.57
CA MET A 91 8.48 7.95 -21.95
C MET A 91 8.81 6.45 -21.89
N ASP A 92 7.80 5.59 -21.71
CA ASP A 92 7.94 4.13 -21.58
C ASP A 92 8.89 3.69 -20.46
N LEU A 93 9.02 4.52 -19.41
CA LEU A 93 9.84 4.21 -18.24
C LEU A 93 9.10 3.36 -17.21
N THR A 94 7.76 3.34 -17.24
CA THR A 94 6.93 2.54 -16.32
C THR A 94 7.25 1.06 -16.41
N SER A 95 7.32 0.50 -17.62
CA SER A 95 7.71 -0.91 -17.84
C SER A 95 9.11 -1.21 -17.30
N LEU A 96 10.06 -0.28 -17.46
CA LEU A 96 11.42 -0.48 -16.94
C LEU A 96 11.43 -0.51 -15.39
N ILE A 97 10.71 0.41 -14.75
CA ILE A 97 10.56 0.48 -13.29
C ILE A 97 9.89 -0.80 -12.75
N PHE A 98 8.88 -1.33 -13.45
CA PHE A 98 8.22 -2.58 -13.08
C PHE A 98 9.11 -3.81 -13.27
N ASN A 99 9.99 -3.82 -14.27
CA ASN A 99 10.98 -4.89 -14.43
C ASN A 99 11.97 -4.92 -13.26
N PHE A 100 12.24 -3.79 -12.62
CA PHE A 100 13.08 -3.74 -11.43
C PHE A 100 12.40 -4.32 -10.19
N PHE A 101 11.09 -4.60 -10.23
CA PHE A 101 10.33 -5.08 -9.08
C PHE A 101 10.41 -6.60 -8.93
N GLU A 102 11.62 -7.13 -8.82
CA GLU A 102 11.87 -8.55 -8.62
C GLU A 102 12.88 -8.70 -7.47
N LEU A 103 12.73 -9.72 -6.62
CA LEU A 103 13.57 -9.90 -5.43
C LEU A 103 15.07 -9.83 -5.74
N GLU A 104 15.49 -10.56 -6.77
CA GLU A 104 16.90 -10.66 -7.17
C GLU A 104 17.38 -9.49 -8.06
N HIS A 105 16.49 -8.56 -8.41
CA HIS A 105 16.88 -7.46 -9.28
C HIS A 105 17.63 -6.39 -8.48
N ARG A 106 18.85 -6.05 -8.89
CA ARG A 106 19.74 -5.08 -8.21
C ARG A 106 19.10 -3.71 -7.92
N ASN A 107 18.17 -3.28 -8.78
CA ASN A 107 17.45 -2.01 -8.64
C ASN A 107 16.15 -2.12 -7.83
N ASN A 108 15.81 -3.29 -7.28
CA ASN A 108 14.68 -3.45 -6.39
C ASN A 108 15.03 -2.89 -5.01
N ASN A 109 14.70 -1.62 -4.80
CA ASN A 109 14.91 -0.92 -3.55
C ASN A 109 13.69 -0.08 -3.19
N VAL A 110 13.70 0.53 -2.00
CA VAL A 110 12.58 1.34 -1.50
C VAL A 110 12.17 2.47 -2.46
N HIS A 111 13.12 3.05 -3.22
CA HIS A 111 12.80 4.10 -4.20
C HIS A 111 12.05 3.54 -5.41
N ASN A 112 12.39 2.33 -5.85
CA ASN A 112 11.68 1.63 -6.91
C ASN A 112 10.22 1.35 -6.50
N VAL A 113 10.01 0.76 -5.33
CA VAL A 113 8.66 0.39 -4.84
C VAL A 113 7.80 1.64 -4.62
N ARG A 114 8.38 2.74 -4.12
CA ARG A 114 7.68 4.04 -4.00
C ARG A 114 7.30 4.66 -5.34
N LEU A 115 8.07 4.43 -6.40
CA LEU A 115 7.71 4.86 -7.75
C LEU A 115 6.58 4.00 -8.32
N ILE A 116 6.62 2.68 -8.10
CA ILE A 116 5.54 1.77 -8.49
C ILE A 116 4.24 2.17 -7.81
N LEU A 117 4.26 2.46 -6.51
CA LEU A 117 3.11 2.99 -5.79
C LEU A 117 2.54 4.24 -6.48
N LYS A 118 3.39 5.20 -6.85
CA LYS A 118 2.93 6.43 -7.54
C LYS A 118 2.35 6.14 -8.92
N ILE A 119 2.93 5.20 -9.66
CA ILE A 119 2.42 4.78 -10.98
C ILE A 119 1.04 4.12 -10.85
N VAL A 120 0.89 3.21 -9.87
CA VAL A 120 -0.37 2.52 -9.58
C VAL A 120 -1.45 3.52 -9.12
N ALA A 121 -1.11 4.42 -8.19
CA ALA A 121 -2.02 5.41 -7.65
C ALA A 121 -2.48 6.44 -8.70
N ALA A 122 -1.63 6.78 -9.66
CA ALA A 122 -1.94 7.75 -10.72
C ALA A 122 -2.75 7.15 -11.89
N ASP A 123 -2.94 5.81 -11.93
CA ASP A 123 -3.64 5.08 -13.00
C ASP A 123 -3.15 5.43 -14.41
N VAL A 124 -1.83 5.65 -14.56
CA VAL A 124 -1.20 6.07 -15.84
C VAL A 124 -0.77 4.91 -16.73
N MET A 125 -0.91 3.67 -16.24
CA MET A 125 -0.49 2.45 -16.92
C MET A 125 -1.70 1.57 -17.18
N ASP A 126 -1.72 0.91 -18.35
CA ASP A 126 -2.77 -0.04 -18.70
C ASP A 126 -2.87 -1.16 -17.63
N PRO A 127 -4.04 -1.42 -17.03
CA PRO A 127 -4.18 -2.40 -15.95
C PRO A 127 -3.83 -3.81 -16.41
N GLU A 128 -4.21 -4.16 -17.64
CA GLU A 128 -3.90 -5.47 -18.21
C GLU A 128 -2.38 -5.65 -18.39
N GLN A 129 -1.68 -4.61 -18.85
CA GLN A 129 -0.22 -4.59 -18.87
C GLN A 129 0.38 -4.77 -17.47
N MET A 130 -0.16 -4.07 -16.47
CA MET A 130 0.32 -4.14 -15.09
C MET A 130 0.20 -5.56 -14.51
N TYR A 131 -0.94 -6.24 -14.75
CA TYR A 131 -1.13 -7.64 -14.34
C TYR A 131 -0.28 -8.63 -15.15
N ARG A 132 -0.08 -8.41 -16.46
CA ARG A 132 0.86 -9.20 -17.28
C ARG A 132 2.31 -9.11 -16.77
N MET A 133 2.67 -8.03 -16.11
CA MET A 133 3.98 -7.85 -15.46
C MET A 133 4.06 -8.46 -14.06
N GLU A 134 3.06 -9.26 -13.67
CA GLU A 134 3.00 -10.03 -12.42
C GLU A 134 3.05 -9.16 -11.15
N ILE A 135 2.47 -7.96 -11.16
CA ILE A 135 2.56 -7.01 -10.02
C ILE A 135 2.16 -7.65 -8.68
N VAL A 136 1.09 -8.46 -8.64
CA VAL A 136 0.58 -9.07 -7.41
C VAL A 136 1.57 -10.10 -6.85
N LYS A 137 2.11 -10.96 -7.73
CA LYS A 137 3.11 -11.97 -7.34
C LYS A 137 4.39 -11.29 -6.84
N LYS A 138 4.93 -10.35 -7.60
CA LYS A 138 6.12 -9.57 -7.22
C LYS A 138 5.94 -8.82 -5.91
N LEU A 139 4.74 -8.28 -5.68
CA LEU A 139 4.39 -7.60 -4.43
C LEU A 139 4.35 -8.55 -3.24
N ASN A 140 3.77 -9.75 -3.41
CA ASN A 140 3.82 -10.79 -2.40
C ASN A 140 5.26 -11.19 -2.09
N ASP A 141 6.06 -11.50 -3.12
CA ASP A 141 7.44 -11.93 -2.97
C ASP A 141 8.26 -10.88 -2.18
N VAL A 142 8.15 -9.59 -2.55
CA VAL A 142 8.86 -8.50 -1.86
C VAL A 142 8.36 -8.28 -0.45
N LEU A 143 7.05 -8.34 -0.22
CA LEU A 143 6.47 -8.12 1.11
C LEU A 143 6.81 -9.26 2.08
N GLU A 144 6.76 -10.51 1.61
CA GLU A 144 7.16 -11.69 2.38
C GLU A 144 8.64 -11.64 2.74
N TYR A 145 9.51 -11.38 1.75
CA TYR A 145 10.94 -11.22 2.01
C TYR A 145 11.22 -10.11 3.02
N ALA A 146 10.59 -8.94 2.86
CA ALA A 146 10.75 -7.83 3.78
C ALA A 146 10.31 -8.21 5.19
N PHE A 147 9.20 -8.95 5.32
CA PHE A 147 8.67 -9.40 6.61
C PHE A 147 9.62 -10.40 7.29
N ASP A 148 10.04 -11.44 6.59
CA ASP A 148 10.93 -12.48 7.12
C ASP A 148 12.30 -11.93 7.54
N ASN A 149 12.75 -10.86 6.88
CA ASN A 149 14.04 -10.22 7.14
C ASN A 149 13.94 -8.92 7.97
N ASN A 150 12.75 -8.55 8.44
CA ASN A 150 12.50 -7.32 9.21
C ASN A 150 12.99 -6.02 8.51
N VAL A 151 12.68 -5.88 7.22
CA VAL A 151 13.05 -4.73 6.39
C VAL A 151 11.86 -3.77 6.26
N ASP A 152 11.55 -3.06 7.35
CA ASP A 152 10.32 -2.26 7.50
C ASP A 152 10.15 -1.17 6.44
N THR A 153 11.25 -0.71 5.83
CA THR A 153 11.23 0.36 4.80
C THR A 153 10.36 0.05 3.58
N PHE A 154 10.02 -1.22 3.33
CA PHE A 154 9.15 -1.64 2.22
C PHE A 154 7.67 -1.72 2.59
N TYR A 155 7.33 -1.95 3.86
CA TYR A 155 5.97 -2.33 4.27
C TYR A 155 4.92 -1.33 3.79
N GLU A 156 5.07 -0.05 4.14
CA GLU A 156 4.07 0.97 3.81
C GLU A 156 3.82 1.06 2.30
N SER A 157 4.87 1.04 1.48
CA SER A 157 4.70 1.14 0.02
C SER A 157 4.07 -0.12 -0.57
N CYS A 158 4.45 -1.30 -0.08
CA CYS A 158 3.86 -2.56 -0.50
C CYS A 158 2.37 -2.66 -0.11
N LEU A 159 2.04 -2.32 1.14
CA LEU A 159 0.67 -2.32 1.65
C LEU A 159 -0.21 -1.35 0.83
N ASN A 160 0.28 -0.14 0.56
CA ASN A 160 -0.49 0.84 -0.20
C ASN A 160 -0.67 0.44 -1.68
N ILE A 161 0.27 -0.29 -2.29
CA ILE A 161 0.04 -0.87 -3.63
C ILE A 161 -1.06 -1.92 -3.58
N ALA A 162 -1.01 -2.84 -2.60
CA ALA A 162 -2.04 -3.87 -2.41
C ALA A 162 -3.42 -3.22 -2.20
N ASP A 163 -3.47 -2.18 -1.38
CA ASP A 163 -4.68 -1.42 -1.10
C ASP A 163 -5.30 -0.83 -2.38
N HIS A 164 -4.51 -0.13 -3.18
CA HIS A 164 -4.97 0.44 -4.44
C HIS A 164 -5.53 -0.62 -5.41
N LEU A 165 -4.86 -1.77 -5.53
CA LEU A 165 -5.29 -2.86 -6.41
C LEU A 165 -6.58 -3.51 -5.93
N LEU A 166 -6.69 -3.79 -4.63
CA LEU A 166 -7.88 -4.39 -4.02
C LEU A 166 -9.06 -3.42 -4.01
N TYR A 167 -8.83 -2.14 -3.79
CA TYR A 167 -9.85 -1.10 -3.85
C TYR A 167 -10.40 -0.91 -5.26
N ARG A 168 -9.51 -0.92 -6.27
CA ARG A 168 -9.90 -0.92 -7.68
C ARG A 168 -10.77 -2.14 -8.01
N SER A 169 -10.33 -3.33 -7.60
CA SER A 169 -11.08 -4.58 -7.76
C SER A 169 -12.48 -4.48 -7.17
N SER A 170 -12.59 -4.05 -5.91
CA SER A 170 -13.86 -3.86 -5.22
C SER A 170 -14.80 -2.91 -5.99
N LYS A 171 -14.30 -1.74 -6.42
CA LYS A 171 -15.06 -0.80 -7.24
C LYS A 171 -15.57 -1.42 -8.53
N MET A 172 -14.74 -2.19 -9.23
CA MET A 172 -15.12 -2.86 -10.47
C MET A 172 -16.20 -3.93 -10.25
N ILE A 173 -16.09 -4.72 -9.17
CA ILE A 173 -17.10 -5.72 -8.78
C ILE A 173 -18.42 -5.04 -8.43
N HIS A 174 -18.39 -3.92 -7.70
CA HIS A 174 -19.60 -3.17 -7.39
C HIS A 174 -20.26 -2.59 -8.65
N LYS A 175 -19.47 -2.03 -9.56
CA LYS A 175 -19.97 -1.49 -10.84
C LYS A 175 -20.57 -2.61 -11.72
N SER A 176 -19.95 -3.78 -11.76
CA SER A 176 -20.39 -4.88 -12.63
C SER A 176 -21.72 -5.50 -12.21
N LYS A 177 -22.05 -5.49 -10.91
CA LYS A 177 -23.35 -5.94 -10.37
C LYS A 177 -24.53 -5.11 -10.86
N GLY A 178 -24.32 -3.83 -11.17
CA GLY A 178 -25.33 -2.92 -11.69
C GLY A 178 -25.29 -2.73 -13.21
N SER A 179 -24.29 -3.29 -13.91
CA SER A 179 -24.06 -3.06 -15.34
C SER A 179 -24.63 -4.21 -16.20
N SER A 180 -25.27 -3.85 -17.32
CA SER A 180 -25.66 -4.78 -18.39
C SER A 180 -24.52 -5.03 -19.39
N ASN A 181 -23.40 -4.32 -19.27
CA ASN A 181 -22.25 -4.45 -20.16
C ASN A 181 -21.43 -5.70 -19.79
N ALA A 182 -21.35 -6.65 -20.72
CA ALA A 182 -20.57 -7.88 -20.54
C ALA A 182 -19.07 -7.60 -20.28
N ASN A 183 -18.53 -6.53 -20.89
CA ASN A 183 -17.12 -6.17 -20.72
C ASN A 183 -16.79 -5.71 -19.28
N ASP A 184 -17.70 -4.96 -18.63
CA ASP A 184 -17.50 -4.56 -17.22
C ASP A 184 -17.44 -5.78 -16.30
N ARG A 185 -18.22 -6.82 -16.58
CA ARG A 185 -18.23 -8.07 -15.79
C ARG A 185 -16.96 -8.88 -16.02
N GLU A 186 -16.55 -9.04 -17.28
CA GLU A 186 -15.33 -9.77 -17.63
C GLU A 186 -14.08 -9.12 -17.02
N GLN A 187 -13.96 -7.80 -17.10
CA GLN A 187 -12.83 -7.07 -16.51
C GLN A 187 -12.81 -7.18 -14.98
N ALA A 188 -13.97 -7.12 -14.32
CA ALA A 188 -14.07 -7.30 -12.87
C ALA A 188 -13.65 -8.72 -12.46
N GLU A 189 -14.08 -9.74 -13.19
CA GLU A 189 -13.71 -11.14 -12.91
C GLU A 189 -12.21 -11.40 -13.13
N LYS A 190 -11.63 -10.87 -14.21
CA LYS A 190 -10.19 -10.95 -14.47
C LYS A 190 -9.37 -10.29 -13.35
N THR A 191 -9.75 -9.07 -12.98
CA THR A 191 -9.10 -8.32 -11.89
C THR A 191 -9.19 -9.07 -10.56
N TYR A 192 -10.36 -9.62 -10.23
CA TYR A 192 -10.56 -10.46 -9.04
C TYR A 192 -9.62 -11.68 -9.04
N LYS A 193 -9.54 -12.42 -10.17
CA LYS A 193 -8.66 -13.58 -10.30
C LYS A 193 -7.18 -13.23 -10.15
N HIS A 194 -6.73 -12.12 -10.71
CA HIS A 194 -5.34 -11.68 -10.54
C HIS A 194 -5.01 -11.35 -9.08
N ASN A 195 -5.92 -10.66 -8.39
CA ASN A 195 -5.74 -10.25 -7.00
C ASN A 195 -5.93 -11.38 -5.98
N GLU A 196 -6.52 -12.52 -6.37
CA GLU A 196 -6.64 -13.69 -5.49
C GLU A 196 -5.28 -14.16 -4.96
N ALA A 197 -4.20 -13.95 -5.72
CA ALA A 197 -2.85 -14.29 -5.28
C ALA A 197 -2.41 -13.56 -3.99
N PHE A 198 -2.99 -12.40 -3.65
CA PHE A 198 -2.74 -11.76 -2.35
C PHE A 198 -3.05 -12.67 -1.16
N THR A 199 -4.00 -13.60 -1.31
CA THR A 199 -4.40 -14.53 -0.25
C THR A 199 -3.27 -15.46 0.19
N ASN A 200 -2.25 -15.68 -0.66
CA ASN A 200 -1.07 -16.47 -0.31
C ASN A 200 -0.27 -15.83 0.85
N ASN A 201 -0.28 -14.50 0.95
CA ASN A 201 0.44 -13.75 1.98
C ASN A 201 -0.46 -13.28 3.14
N ILE A 202 -1.64 -13.89 3.31
CA ILE A 202 -2.58 -13.51 4.38
C ILE A 202 -1.93 -13.49 5.77
N ALA A 203 -0.98 -14.39 6.02
CA ALA A 203 -0.21 -14.44 7.26
C ALA A 203 0.54 -13.14 7.56
N VAL A 204 1.19 -12.57 6.54
CA VAL A 204 1.97 -11.34 6.64
C VAL A 204 1.06 -10.14 6.90
N TYR A 205 -0.05 -10.01 6.16
CA TYR A 205 -1.02 -8.93 6.37
C TYR A 205 -1.66 -8.95 7.77
N VAL A 206 -1.99 -10.15 8.26
CA VAL A 206 -2.54 -10.32 9.61
C VAL A 206 -1.49 -9.94 10.67
N ALA A 207 -0.24 -10.38 10.53
CA ALA A 207 0.82 -10.02 11.46
C ALA A 207 1.06 -8.50 11.48
N LEU A 208 1.20 -7.89 10.30
CA LEU A 208 1.46 -6.46 10.15
C LEU A 208 0.29 -5.57 10.62
N SER A 209 -0.94 -6.08 10.72
CA SER A 209 -2.07 -5.34 11.30
C SER A 209 -1.92 -5.02 12.81
N SER A 210 -0.91 -5.62 13.44
CA SER A 210 -0.51 -5.39 14.83
C SER A 210 0.95 -4.92 14.94
N HIS A 211 1.44 -4.23 13.91
CA HIS A 211 2.78 -3.65 13.91
C HIS A 211 2.88 -2.46 14.88
N GLN A 212 4.09 -2.22 15.41
CA GLN A 212 4.35 -1.13 16.36
C GLN A 212 4.20 0.27 15.74
N ASP A 213 4.44 0.39 14.44
CA ASP A 213 4.19 1.61 13.67
C ASP A 213 2.69 1.70 13.33
N PRO A 214 1.97 2.73 13.82
CA PRO A 214 0.54 2.89 13.59
C PRO A 214 0.15 3.00 12.12
N SER A 215 0.99 3.61 11.28
CA SER A 215 0.72 3.76 9.83
C SER A 215 0.72 2.40 9.15
N ILE A 216 1.71 1.55 9.49
CA ILE A 216 1.85 0.20 8.94
C ILE A 216 0.69 -0.69 9.43
N ALA A 217 0.35 -0.62 10.72
CA ALA A 217 -0.78 -1.36 11.28
C ALA A 217 -2.11 -0.98 10.62
N GLU A 218 -2.34 0.32 10.42
CA GLU A 218 -3.55 0.83 9.77
C GLU A 218 -3.65 0.39 8.31
N SER A 219 -2.62 0.62 7.51
CA SER A 219 -2.58 0.19 6.11
C SER A 219 -2.79 -1.33 5.98
N SER A 220 -2.15 -2.12 6.84
CA SER A 220 -2.29 -3.57 6.80
C SER A 220 -3.69 -4.03 7.23
N ALA A 221 -4.27 -3.43 8.26
CA ALA A 221 -5.63 -3.74 8.70
C ALA A 221 -6.67 -3.40 7.62
N HIS A 222 -6.47 -2.30 6.87
CA HIS A 222 -7.34 -1.94 5.75
C HIS A 222 -7.21 -2.92 4.57
N VAL A 223 -5.99 -3.27 4.18
CA VAL A 223 -5.74 -4.30 3.14
C VAL A 223 -6.36 -5.63 3.54
N LEU A 224 -6.19 -6.06 4.80
CA LEU A 224 -6.79 -7.27 5.35
C LEU A 224 -8.33 -7.25 5.25
N LEU A 225 -8.97 -6.13 5.59
CA LEU A 225 -10.41 -5.97 5.44
C LEU A 225 -10.84 -6.14 3.98
N MET A 226 -10.14 -5.48 3.06
CA MET A 226 -10.44 -5.57 1.63
C MET A 226 -10.27 -6.99 1.09
N MET A 227 -9.28 -7.75 1.57
CA MET A 227 -9.09 -9.15 1.24
C MET A 227 -10.23 -10.03 1.79
N ILE A 228 -10.59 -9.86 3.06
CA ILE A 228 -11.63 -10.66 3.74
C ILE A 228 -13.01 -10.47 3.10
N GLN A 229 -13.31 -9.25 2.64
CA GLN A 229 -14.56 -8.95 1.95
C GLN A 229 -14.65 -9.58 0.55
N GLN A 230 -13.51 -9.77 -0.12
CA GLN A 230 -13.46 -10.28 -1.49
C GLN A 230 -13.19 -11.81 -1.56
N TYR A 231 -12.39 -12.35 -0.65
CA TYR A 231 -11.89 -13.72 -0.71
C TYR A 231 -12.21 -14.49 0.58
N PRO A 232 -13.33 -15.24 0.61
CA PRO A 232 -13.70 -16.07 1.76
C PRO A 232 -12.66 -17.11 2.18
N SER A 233 -11.74 -17.49 1.29
CA SER A 233 -10.61 -18.37 1.59
C SER A 233 -9.71 -17.84 2.71
N THR A 234 -9.66 -16.52 2.91
CA THR A 234 -8.85 -15.87 3.97
C THR A 234 -9.43 -16.05 5.37
N HIS A 235 -10.73 -16.36 5.49
CA HIS A 235 -11.44 -16.41 6.77
C HIS A 235 -10.88 -17.49 7.70
N GLU A 236 -10.47 -18.63 7.14
CA GLU A 236 -9.91 -19.74 7.91
C GLU A 236 -8.60 -19.35 8.60
N TYR A 237 -7.74 -18.59 7.92
CA TYR A 237 -6.49 -18.13 8.51
C TYR A 237 -6.71 -17.07 9.59
N LEU A 238 -7.59 -16.08 9.37
CA LEU A 238 -7.87 -15.06 10.39
C LEU A 238 -8.38 -15.68 11.70
N PHE A 239 -9.19 -16.75 11.60
CA PHE A 239 -9.72 -17.49 12.75
C PHE A 239 -8.93 -18.75 13.08
N SER A 240 -7.65 -18.80 12.70
CA SER A 240 -6.67 -19.75 13.22
C SER A 240 -6.10 -19.25 14.56
N THR A 241 -5.36 -20.10 15.28
CA THR A 241 -4.68 -19.70 16.52
C THR A 241 -3.75 -18.50 16.32
N ASN A 242 -2.98 -18.49 15.23
CA ASN A 242 -2.07 -17.38 14.92
C ASN A 242 -2.86 -16.11 14.55
N GLY A 243 -3.90 -16.25 13.72
CA GLY A 243 -4.72 -15.12 13.30
C GLY A 243 -5.43 -14.43 14.47
N LEU A 244 -6.03 -15.22 15.37
CA LEU A 244 -6.67 -14.72 16.58
C LEU A 244 -5.67 -14.08 17.53
N SER A 245 -4.45 -14.61 17.63
CA SER A 245 -3.38 -14.01 18.43
C SER A 245 -3.02 -12.60 17.95
N TYR A 246 -2.85 -12.40 16.63
CA TYR A 246 -2.57 -11.08 16.06
C TYR A 246 -3.78 -10.14 16.13
N LEU A 247 -4.99 -10.66 15.91
CA LEU A 247 -6.22 -9.88 16.10
C LEU A 247 -6.35 -9.37 17.53
N LYS A 248 -6.11 -10.24 18.51
CA LYS A 248 -6.06 -9.88 19.94
C LYS A 248 -5.03 -8.78 20.19
N LYS A 249 -3.81 -8.97 19.68
CA LYS A 249 -2.73 -7.99 19.81
C LYS A 249 -3.14 -6.62 19.24
N GLY A 250 -3.62 -6.59 17.99
CA GLY A 250 -4.03 -5.36 17.32
C GLY A 250 -5.21 -4.64 17.97
N LEU A 251 -6.15 -5.37 18.59
CA LEU A 251 -7.23 -4.75 19.37
C LEU A 251 -6.72 -4.20 20.71
N LEU A 252 -6.03 -5.03 21.50
CA LEU A 252 -5.63 -4.67 22.86
C LEU A 252 -4.56 -3.58 22.90
N GLU A 253 -3.56 -3.60 22.00
CA GLU A 253 -2.52 -2.56 21.97
C GLU A 253 -3.06 -1.19 21.58
N ASN A 254 -4.21 -1.14 20.90
CA ASN A 254 -4.87 0.10 20.52
C ASN A 254 -5.96 0.54 21.50
N MET A 255 -6.15 -0.20 22.60
CA MET A 255 -7.07 0.09 23.69
C MET A 255 -6.28 0.30 24.97
N LYS A 256 -6.09 1.55 25.39
CA LYS A 256 -5.50 1.86 26.69
C LYS A 256 -6.59 1.97 27.75
N GLU A 257 -6.38 1.30 28.87
CA GLU A 257 -7.23 1.45 30.05
C GLU A 257 -6.81 2.71 30.81
N ASP A 258 -7.76 3.64 30.99
CA ASP A 258 -7.68 4.68 32.02
C ASP A 258 -8.77 4.37 33.09
N GLU A 259 -8.60 4.86 34.32
CA GLU A 259 -9.34 4.41 35.52
C GLU A 259 -10.87 4.39 35.41
N THR A 260 -11.45 5.06 34.40
CA THR A 260 -12.90 5.11 34.16
C THR A 260 -13.33 4.97 32.70
N ASN A 261 -12.41 5.03 31.72
CA ASN A 261 -12.74 5.04 30.29
C ASN A 261 -11.67 4.34 29.46
N ILE A 262 -12.04 3.91 28.25
CA ILE A 262 -11.07 3.37 27.30
C ILE A 262 -10.60 4.50 26.38
N GLU A 263 -9.29 4.64 26.26
CA GLU A 263 -8.66 5.49 25.26
C GLU A 263 -8.27 4.66 24.04
N LEU A 264 -8.79 5.04 22.87
CA LEU A 264 -8.49 4.38 21.60
C LEU A 264 -7.33 5.11 20.91
N THR A 265 -6.14 4.50 20.91
CA THR A 265 -4.93 5.15 20.36
C THR A 265 -4.87 5.10 18.83
N ASN A 266 -5.46 4.07 18.21
CA ASN A 266 -5.67 4.02 16.77
C ASN A 266 -7.06 3.47 16.45
N GLN A 267 -8.02 4.37 16.26
CA GLN A 267 -9.41 4.02 15.96
C GLN A 267 -9.56 3.32 14.60
N ASN A 268 -8.73 3.64 13.61
CA ASN A 268 -8.84 3.05 12.28
C ASN A 268 -8.45 1.57 12.29
N VAL A 269 -7.35 1.20 12.98
CA VAL A 269 -6.97 -0.20 13.16
C VAL A 269 -8.10 -0.99 13.81
N ILE A 270 -8.63 -0.51 14.94
CA ILE A 270 -9.74 -1.17 15.65
C ILE A 270 -10.95 -1.33 14.74
N LYS A 271 -11.35 -0.25 14.07
CA LYS A 271 -12.48 -0.25 13.12
C LYS A 271 -12.31 -1.30 12.03
N TYR A 272 -11.13 -1.38 11.40
CA TYR A 272 -10.90 -2.34 10.32
C TYR A 272 -10.85 -3.78 10.84
N LEU A 273 -10.20 -4.03 11.97
CA LEU A 273 -10.15 -5.36 12.60
C LEU A 273 -11.54 -5.85 13.05
N LEU A 274 -12.36 -4.98 13.66
CA LEU A 274 -13.75 -5.33 13.99
C LEU A 274 -14.56 -5.66 12.73
N LYS A 275 -14.41 -4.87 11.67
CA LYS A 275 -15.09 -5.16 10.39
C LYS A 275 -14.65 -6.49 9.80
N CYS A 276 -13.36 -6.85 9.92
CA CYS A 276 -12.87 -8.17 9.51
C CYS A 276 -13.62 -9.28 10.27
N VAL A 277 -13.66 -9.20 11.60
CA VAL A 277 -14.39 -10.15 12.46
C VAL A 277 -15.87 -10.22 12.05
N HIS A 278 -16.53 -9.07 11.91
CA HIS A 278 -17.94 -9.00 11.56
C HIS A 278 -18.25 -9.67 10.21
N VAL A 279 -17.45 -9.42 9.17
CA VAL A 279 -17.61 -10.03 7.85
C VAL A 279 -17.48 -11.56 7.91
N VAL A 280 -16.50 -12.06 8.67
CA VAL A 280 -16.27 -13.50 8.81
C VAL A 280 -17.41 -14.19 9.56
N LEU A 281 -17.86 -13.62 10.68
CA LEU A 281 -18.97 -14.18 11.48
C LEU A 281 -20.30 -14.21 10.70
N ASN A 282 -20.52 -13.23 9.82
CA ASN A 282 -21.70 -13.21 8.96
C ASN A 282 -21.63 -14.22 7.81
N ASN A 283 -20.43 -14.66 7.41
CA ASN A 283 -20.26 -15.64 6.35
C ASN A 283 -20.53 -17.08 6.82
N ASN A 284 -20.02 -17.45 8.01
CA ASN A 284 -20.14 -18.83 8.49
C ASN A 284 -20.18 -18.92 10.02
N ASN A 285 -21.23 -19.56 10.55
CA ASN A 285 -21.41 -19.73 12.00
C ASN A 285 -20.31 -20.58 12.67
N LYS A 286 -19.52 -21.37 11.94
CA LYS A 286 -18.41 -22.14 12.54
C LYS A 286 -17.39 -21.25 13.29
N TYR A 287 -17.25 -20.00 12.85
CA TYR A 287 -16.30 -19.03 13.40
C TYR A 287 -16.79 -18.41 14.72
N VAL A 288 -18.12 -18.39 14.95
CA VAL A 288 -18.72 -17.96 16.23
C VAL A 288 -18.17 -18.81 17.37
N ASN A 289 -18.21 -20.14 17.22
CA ASN A 289 -17.71 -21.08 18.23
C ASN A 289 -16.21 -20.94 18.49
N ARG A 290 -15.42 -20.48 17.51
CA ARG A 290 -13.99 -20.24 17.70
C ARG A 290 -13.76 -18.95 18.51
N LEU A 291 -14.48 -17.88 18.16
CA LEU A 291 -14.36 -16.59 18.87
C LEU A 291 -14.88 -16.68 20.31
N LEU A 292 -15.91 -17.49 20.57
CA LEU A 292 -16.41 -17.75 21.93
C LEU A 292 -15.37 -18.37 22.86
N ARG A 293 -14.30 -18.99 22.33
CA ARG A 293 -13.20 -19.56 23.12
C ARG A 293 -12.10 -18.53 23.42
N GLU A 294 -12.16 -17.35 22.84
CA GLU A 294 -11.15 -16.29 23.00
C GLU A 294 -11.66 -15.19 23.95
N ASP A 295 -11.62 -15.47 25.25
CA ASP A 295 -12.17 -14.57 26.29
C ASP A 295 -11.63 -13.13 26.20
N MET A 296 -10.34 -12.97 25.93
CA MET A 296 -9.72 -11.64 25.84
C MET A 296 -10.23 -10.81 24.66
N ILE A 297 -10.48 -11.46 23.52
CA ILE A 297 -11.03 -10.76 22.34
C ILE A 297 -12.49 -10.41 22.59
N ARG A 298 -13.25 -11.33 23.21
CA ARG A 298 -14.65 -11.09 23.58
C ARG A 298 -14.78 -9.91 24.56
N LEU A 299 -13.99 -9.90 25.64
CA LEU A 299 -13.97 -8.80 26.61
C LEU A 299 -13.58 -7.46 25.96
N ALA A 300 -12.63 -7.47 25.02
CA ALA A 300 -12.28 -6.27 24.27
C ALA A 300 -13.46 -5.75 23.43
N ILE A 301 -14.19 -6.64 22.75
CA ILE A 301 -15.37 -6.26 21.95
C ILE A 301 -16.52 -5.78 22.86
N GLU A 302 -16.79 -6.45 23.98
CA GLU A 302 -17.80 -6.04 24.98
C GLU A 302 -17.53 -4.61 25.46
N ARG A 303 -16.28 -4.32 25.80
CA ARG A 303 -15.84 -2.97 26.19
C ARG A 303 -16.03 -1.91 25.09
N LEU A 304 -15.80 -2.26 23.83
CA LEU A 304 -16.00 -1.36 22.69
C LEU A 304 -17.49 -1.05 22.43
N VAL A 305 -18.41 -1.88 22.94
CA VAL A 305 -19.86 -1.58 22.91
C VAL A 305 -20.21 -0.43 23.86
N GLU A 306 -19.56 -0.36 25.02
CA GLU A 306 -19.84 0.61 26.07
C GLU A 306 -19.34 2.03 25.72
N GLU A 307 -18.32 2.14 24.85
CA GLU A 307 -17.70 3.41 24.43
C GLU A 307 -18.50 4.14 23.33
N LYS A 308 -19.77 4.48 23.61
CA LYS A 308 -20.67 5.17 22.66
C LYS A 308 -20.24 6.61 22.33
N SER A 309 -19.32 7.19 23.10
CA SER A 309 -18.94 8.60 23.03
C SER A 309 -17.83 8.92 22.04
N LYS A 310 -17.12 7.93 21.47
CA LYS A 310 -15.87 8.17 20.69
C LYS A 310 -15.81 7.60 19.27
N GLY A 311 -16.86 6.97 18.77
CA GLY A 311 -16.92 6.48 17.39
C GLY A 311 -18.15 5.63 17.11
N ASP A 312 -19.18 6.25 16.53
CA ASP A 312 -20.49 5.63 16.27
C ASP A 312 -20.37 4.30 15.49
N GLU A 313 -19.43 4.23 14.54
CA GLU A 313 -19.23 3.03 13.71
C GLU A 313 -18.51 1.88 14.45
N ILE A 314 -17.58 2.17 15.36
CA ILE A 314 -16.85 1.14 16.14
C ILE A 314 -17.81 0.46 17.10
N SER A 315 -18.54 1.25 17.90
CA SER A 315 -19.54 0.72 18.84
C SER A 315 -20.64 -0.05 18.11
N THR A 316 -21.17 0.49 17.00
CA THR A 316 -22.19 -0.20 16.18
C THR A 316 -21.68 -1.55 15.64
N THR A 317 -20.44 -1.61 15.16
CA THR A 317 -19.86 -2.87 14.65
C THR A 317 -19.64 -3.87 15.78
N ALA A 318 -19.17 -3.41 16.95
CA ALA A 318 -19.00 -4.24 18.14
C ALA A 318 -20.35 -4.80 18.64
N GLU A 319 -21.39 -3.97 18.70
CA GLU A 319 -22.76 -4.38 19.08
C GLU A 319 -23.28 -5.48 18.14
N ALA A 320 -23.07 -5.32 16.83
CA ALA A 320 -23.49 -6.31 15.84
C ALA A 320 -22.74 -7.64 15.99
N ILE A 321 -21.45 -7.62 16.35
CA ILE A 321 -20.68 -8.82 16.67
C ILE A 321 -21.21 -9.48 17.94
N MET A 322 -21.41 -8.72 19.02
CA MET A 322 -21.90 -9.27 20.29
C MET A 322 -23.30 -9.90 20.15
N LYS A 323 -24.18 -9.27 19.38
CA LYS A 323 -25.49 -9.85 19.06
C LYS A 323 -25.38 -11.19 18.33
N LYS A 324 -24.39 -11.34 17.45
CA LYS A 324 -24.12 -12.58 16.70
C LYS A 324 -23.49 -13.67 17.58
N LEU A 325 -22.74 -13.30 18.61
CA LEU A 325 -22.16 -14.24 19.58
C LEU A 325 -23.18 -14.77 20.59
N ASN A 326 -24.18 -13.96 20.94
CA ASN A 326 -25.19 -14.28 21.97
C ASN A 326 -26.47 -14.95 21.43
N GLY A 327 -26.65 -15.02 20.10
CA GLY A 327 -27.84 -15.58 19.44
C GLY A 327 -27.59 -16.95 18.83
#